data_AF-A0A929ZSR8-F1
#
_entry.id   AF-A0A929ZSR8-F1
#
_cell.length_a   1.000
_cell.length_b   1.000
_cell.length_c   1.000
_cell.angle_alpha   90.00
_cell.angle_beta   90.00
_cell.angle_gamma   90.00
#
_symmetry.space_group_name_H-M   'P 1'
#
loop_
_entity.id
_entity.type
_entity.pdbx_description
1 polymer ?
#
loop_
_entity_poly.entity_id
_entity_poly.type
_entity_poly.pdbx_seq_one_letter_code
_entity_poly.pdbx_strand_id
1 'polypeptide(L)'
;SSPELVVSTIENAKIYDRYRGYGYLFGYPDYAVDFFVEAAKETNKNKKLYPRKFFQIPVFSSKNGYFVYAYSESYTPSKQVDSALYYKADFTLKEYRKLRPKFMNPDSTMNALELINAYNKGSR
;
A
#
# COMPACT_ATOMS: atom_id res chain seq x y z
N SER A 1 -4.11 16.75 12.62
CA SER A 1 -3.00 17.23 11.77
C SER A 1 -3.52 17.42 10.36
N SER A 2 -3.07 18.43 9.62
CA SER A 2 -3.47 18.64 8.22
C SER A 2 -2.73 17.65 7.30
N PRO A 3 -3.42 17.00 6.34
CA PRO A 3 -2.78 16.02 5.43
C PRO A 3 -1.58 16.61 4.66
N GLU A 4 -1.66 17.88 4.29
CA GLU A 4 -0.63 18.60 3.54
C GLU A 4 0.66 18.72 4.34
N LEU A 5 0.55 18.97 5.66
CA LEU A 5 1.71 19.07 6.55
C LEU A 5 2.39 17.71 6.73
N VAL A 6 1.62 16.63 6.83
CA VAL A 6 2.16 15.26 6.95
C VAL A 6 2.98 14.92 5.71
N VAL A 7 2.42 15.11 4.51
CA VAL A 7 3.12 14.83 3.26
C VAL A 7 4.36 15.71 3.13
N SER A 8 4.23 17.03 3.33
CA SER A 8 5.38 17.95 3.25
C SER A 8 6.51 17.57 4.22
N THR A 9 6.17 17.13 5.43
CA THR A 9 7.16 16.67 6.43
C THR A 9 7.90 15.41 5.94
N ILE A 10 7.18 14.43 5.36
CA ILE A 10 7.77 13.20 4.83
C ILE A 10 8.69 13.49 3.65
N GLU A 11 8.24 14.31 2.70
CA GLU A 11 9.00 14.66 1.48
C GLU A 11 10.35 15.33 1.81
N ASN A 12 10.36 16.19 2.82
CA ASN A 12 11.55 16.95 3.23
C ASN A 12 12.44 16.19 4.22
N ALA A 13 12.06 14.97 4.63
CA ALA A 13 12.84 14.18 5.57
C ALA A 13 14.08 13.54 4.91
N LYS A 14 15.06 13.17 5.76
CA LYS A 14 16.19 12.33 5.34
C LYS A 14 15.68 10.99 4.80
N ILE A 15 16.44 10.38 3.90
CA ILE A 15 16.00 9.23 3.09
C ILE A 15 15.32 8.10 3.90
N TYR A 16 15.91 7.67 5.02
CA TYR A 16 15.37 6.57 5.83
C TYR A 16 14.14 6.99 6.65
N ASP A 17 14.07 8.24 7.06
CA ASP A 17 12.89 8.77 7.76
C ASP A 17 11.73 8.98 6.79
N ARG A 18 12.04 9.37 5.54
CA ARG A 18 11.08 9.43 4.44
C ARG A 18 10.54 8.05 4.07
N TYR A 19 11.40 7.03 3.98
CA TYR A 19 10.95 5.65 3.77
C TYR A 19 10.00 5.18 4.87
N ARG A 20 10.36 5.44 6.13
CA ARG A 20 9.50 5.15 7.28
C ARG A 20 8.18 5.91 7.19
N GLY A 21 8.25 7.20 6.90
CA GLY A 21 7.09 8.09 6.76
C GLY A 21 6.09 7.58 5.73
N TYR A 22 6.55 7.20 4.54
CA TYR A 22 5.67 6.61 3.53
C TYR A 22 5.11 5.26 3.94
N GLY A 23 5.90 4.42 4.61
CA GLY A 23 5.41 3.15 5.13
C GLY A 23 4.17 3.32 6.01
N TYR A 24 4.24 4.26 6.94
CA TYR A 24 3.10 4.60 7.80
C TYR A 24 1.98 5.33 7.06
N LEU A 25 2.30 6.24 6.13
CA LEU A 25 1.29 6.93 5.33
C LEU A 25 0.41 5.96 4.52
N PHE A 26 1.01 4.90 3.98
CA PHE A 26 0.29 3.84 3.24
C PHE A 26 -0.32 2.76 4.14
N GLY A 27 -0.09 2.83 5.46
CA GLY A 27 -0.70 1.92 6.43
C GLY A 27 -0.04 0.54 6.49
N TYR A 28 1.24 0.41 6.14
CA TYR A 28 1.98 -0.83 6.35
C TYR A 28 2.22 -1.09 7.84
N PRO A 29 2.27 -2.37 8.26
CA PRO A 29 2.48 -2.70 9.66
C PRO A 29 3.89 -2.32 10.12
N ASP A 30 4.02 -1.89 11.37
CA ASP A 30 5.25 -1.33 11.96
C ASP A 30 6.49 -2.19 11.66
N TYR A 31 6.37 -3.50 11.87
CA TYR A 31 7.48 -4.42 11.67
C TYR A 31 7.96 -4.48 10.20
N ALA A 32 7.06 -4.29 9.23
CA ALA A 32 7.40 -4.28 7.80
C ALA A 32 8.06 -2.95 7.42
N VAL A 33 7.62 -1.84 8.04
CA VAL A 33 8.25 -0.52 7.87
C VAL A 33 9.67 -0.56 8.41
N ASP A 34 9.87 -1.06 9.62
CA ASP A 34 11.18 -1.21 10.24
C ASP A 34 12.09 -2.13 9.41
N PHE A 35 11.56 -3.28 8.99
CA PHE A 35 12.29 -4.19 8.10
C PHE A 35 12.74 -3.50 6.81
N PHE A 36 11.85 -2.76 6.14
CA PHE A 36 12.18 -2.08 4.89
C PHE A 36 13.29 -1.06 5.07
N VAL A 37 13.24 -0.27 6.15
CA VAL A 37 14.27 0.74 6.44
C VAL A 37 15.63 0.10 6.72
N GLU A 38 15.68 -0.95 7.54
CA GLU A 38 16.93 -1.65 7.84
C GLU A 38 17.47 -2.41 6.62
N ALA A 39 16.61 -3.07 5.85
CA ALA A 39 16.98 -3.71 4.60
C ALA A 39 17.56 -2.69 3.60
N ALA A 40 17.00 -1.47 3.52
CA ALA A 40 17.51 -0.41 2.66
C ALA A 40 18.90 0.08 3.10
N LYS A 41 19.12 0.24 4.40
CA LYS A 41 20.44 0.59 4.96
C LYS A 41 21.48 -0.48 4.64
N GLU A 42 21.15 -1.75 4.88
CA GLU A 42 22.05 -2.88 4.62
C GLU A 42 22.33 -3.06 3.13
N THR A 43 21.33 -2.90 2.26
CA THR A 43 21.55 -2.92 0.81
C THR A 43 22.43 -1.77 0.35
N ASN A 44 22.25 -0.56 0.91
CA ASN A 44 23.12 0.57 0.57
C ASN A 44 24.57 0.34 1.02
N LYS A 45 24.76 -0.20 2.23
CA LYS A 45 26.07 -0.53 2.80
C LYS A 45 26.79 -1.62 2.00
N ASN A 46 26.10 -2.71 1.70
CA ASN A 46 26.71 -3.94 1.17
C ASN A 46 26.56 -4.08 -0.35
N LYS A 47 25.83 -3.17 -1.01
CA LYS A 47 25.48 -3.20 -2.44
C LYS A 47 24.84 -4.52 -2.89
N LYS A 48 24.15 -5.19 -1.98
CA LYS A 48 23.46 -6.46 -2.20
C LYS A 48 22.04 -6.40 -1.68
N LEU A 49 21.13 -7.07 -2.38
CA LEU A 49 19.75 -7.12 -1.98
C LEU A 49 19.61 -7.85 -0.64
N TYR A 50 18.98 -7.23 0.35
CA TYR A 50 18.68 -7.89 1.60
C TYR A 50 17.57 -8.95 1.39
N PRO A 51 17.78 -10.22 1.80
CA PRO A 51 16.80 -11.30 1.64
C PRO A 51 15.46 -10.98 2.27
N ARG A 52 14.36 -11.38 1.62
CA ARG A 52 13.00 -10.98 2.01
C ARG A 52 11.92 -11.81 1.34
N LYS A 53 10.77 -11.85 1.99
CA LYS A 53 9.49 -12.31 1.43
C LYS A 53 8.54 -11.13 1.24
N PHE A 54 7.47 -11.37 0.50
CA PHE A 54 6.46 -10.36 0.20
C PHE A 54 5.09 -10.82 0.64
N PHE A 55 4.38 -9.98 1.37
CA PHE A 55 2.97 -10.19 1.68
C PHE A 55 2.15 -9.69 0.50
N GLN A 56 1.26 -10.53 -0.03
CA GLN A 56 0.52 -10.24 -1.27
C GLN A 56 -0.87 -9.71 -0.94
N ILE A 57 -1.21 -8.54 -1.50
CA ILE A 57 -2.54 -7.96 -1.40
C ILE A 57 -3.15 -7.91 -2.82
N PRO A 58 -4.32 -8.53 -3.04
CA PRO A 58 -4.97 -8.53 -4.35
C PRO A 58 -5.37 -7.12 -4.80
N VAL A 59 -5.25 -6.89 -6.11
CA VAL A 59 -5.78 -5.71 -6.79
C VAL A 59 -6.73 -6.15 -7.92
N PHE A 60 -7.25 -5.20 -8.69
CA PHE A 60 -8.15 -5.52 -9.80
C PHE A 60 -7.47 -6.34 -10.89
N SER A 61 -6.25 -5.94 -11.30
CA SER A 61 -5.50 -6.55 -12.40
C SER A 61 -4.90 -7.92 -12.09
N SER A 62 -4.61 -8.22 -10.81
CA SER A 62 -4.00 -9.48 -10.40
C SER A 62 -4.14 -9.70 -8.89
N LYS A 63 -4.07 -10.97 -8.47
CA LYS A 63 -4.02 -11.36 -7.06
C LYS A 63 -2.65 -11.09 -6.42
N ASN A 64 -1.58 -11.06 -7.22
CA ASN A 64 -0.19 -10.97 -6.75
C ASN A 64 0.62 -9.95 -7.56
N GLY A 65 1.67 -9.42 -6.94
CA GLY A 65 2.77 -8.70 -7.61
C GLY A 65 2.61 -7.18 -7.74
N TYR A 66 1.44 -6.62 -7.40
CA TYR A 66 1.18 -5.18 -7.55
C TYR A 66 1.10 -4.43 -6.23
N PHE A 67 0.45 -5.01 -5.21
CA PHE A 67 0.35 -4.41 -3.90
C PHE A 67 0.96 -5.36 -2.87
N VAL A 68 2.14 -4.99 -2.38
CA VAL A 68 2.93 -5.83 -1.49
C VAL A 68 3.65 -4.98 -0.46
N TYR A 69 4.01 -5.60 0.66
CA TYR A 69 5.06 -5.10 1.54
C TYR A 69 6.06 -6.22 1.83
N ALA A 70 7.32 -5.83 2.04
CA ALA A 70 8.40 -6.76 2.29
C ALA A 70 8.52 -7.07 3.78
N TYR A 71 8.93 -8.29 4.11
CA TYR A 71 9.25 -8.71 5.47
C TYR A 71 10.41 -9.70 5.51
N SER A 72 11.03 -9.85 6.68
CA SER A 72 12.13 -10.78 6.91
C SER A 72 11.73 -12.23 6.59
N GLU A 73 12.65 -13.01 6.05
CA GLU A 73 12.40 -14.44 5.79
C GLU A 73 12.08 -15.25 7.05
N SER A 74 12.56 -14.79 8.21
CA SER A 74 12.34 -15.38 9.53
C SER A 74 11.02 -14.98 10.18
N TYR A 75 10.33 -13.96 9.67
CA TYR A 75 9.04 -13.52 10.20
C TYR A 75 7.89 -14.33 9.59
N THR A 76 6.91 -14.70 10.41
CA THR A 76 5.69 -15.38 9.98
C THR A 76 4.50 -14.43 10.12
N PRO A 77 3.86 -14.02 9.01
CA PRO A 77 2.68 -13.16 9.08
C PRO A 77 1.56 -13.72 9.95
N SER A 78 0.95 -12.84 10.74
CA SER A 78 -0.16 -13.15 11.64
C SER A 78 -1.45 -12.48 11.18
N LYS A 79 -2.59 -13.10 11.45
CA LYS A 79 -3.89 -12.55 11.04
C LYS A 79 -4.17 -11.18 11.67
N GLN A 80 -3.71 -10.98 12.90
CA GLN A 80 -4.00 -9.80 13.71
C GLN A 80 -3.33 -8.54 13.15
N VAL A 81 -2.07 -8.65 12.73
CA VAL A 81 -1.26 -7.51 12.28
C VAL A 81 -1.33 -7.38 10.76
N ASP A 82 -1.14 -8.49 10.04
CA ASP A 82 -0.93 -8.48 8.59
C ASP A 82 -2.22 -8.41 7.80
N SER A 83 -3.31 -8.95 8.36
CA SER A 83 -4.57 -8.99 7.63
C SER A 83 -5.36 -7.69 7.73
N ALA A 84 -5.02 -6.75 8.61
CA ALA A 84 -5.77 -5.50 8.76
C ALA A 84 -5.76 -4.69 7.45
N LEU A 85 -4.58 -4.48 6.86
CA LEU A 85 -4.45 -3.82 5.56
C LEU A 85 -5.06 -4.66 4.43
N TYR A 86 -4.84 -5.98 4.47
CA TYR A 86 -5.42 -6.91 3.51
C TYR A 86 -6.96 -6.82 3.44
N TYR A 87 -7.64 -6.89 4.58
CA TYR A 87 -9.11 -6.88 4.63
C TYR A 87 -9.69 -5.52 4.24
N LYS A 88 -9.01 -4.42 4.61
CA LYS A 88 -9.39 -3.08 4.12
C LYS A 88 -9.27 -2.98 2.60
N ALA A 89 -8.16 -3.47 2.04
CA ALA A 89 -7.93 -3.46 0.60
C ALA A 89 -8.92 -4.38 -0.15
N ASP A 90 -9.18 -5.58 0.39
CA ASP A 90 -10.14 -6.53 -0.18
C ASP A 90 -11.57 -5.97 -0.18
N PHE A 91 -11.98 -5.28 0.88
CA PHE A 91 -13.25 -4.56 0.93
C PHE A 91 -13.33 -3.50 -0.18
N THR A 92 -12.34 -2.61 -0.26
CA THR A 92 -12.26 -1.58 -1.32
C THR A 92 -12.27 -2.21 -2.72
N LEU A 93 -11.56 -3.31 -2.93
CA LEU A 93 -11.52 -4.03 -4.20
C LEU A 93 -12.89 -4.61 -4.57
N LYS A 94 -13.63 -5.16 -3.60
CA LYS A 94 -15.00 -5.68 -3.82
C LYS A 94 -15.95 -4.57 -4.23
N GLU A 95 -15.90 -3.42 -3.56
CA GLU A 95 -16.73 -2.27 -3.92
C GLU A 95 -16.35 -1.69 -5.29
N TYR A 96 -15.05 -1.55 -5.55
CA TYR A 96 -14.55 -1.15 -6.86
C TYR A 96 -15.06 -2.07 -7.97
N ARG A 97 -15.02 -3.40 -7.79
CA ARG A 97 -15.52 -4.37 -8.78
C ARG A 97 -17.01 -4.19 -9.09
N LYS A 98 -17.82 -3.84 -8.09
CA LYS A 98 -19.26 -3.58 -8.27
C LYS A 98 -19.54 -2.26 -8.98
N LEU A 99 -18.76 -1.23 -8.68
CA LEU A 99 -18.95 0.12 -9.24
C LEU A 99 -18.40 0.24 -10.65
N ARG A 100 -17.22 -0.33 -10.91
CA ARG A 100 -16.45 -0.16 -12.14
C ARG A 100 -17.28 -0.24 -13.43
N PRO A 101 -18.14 -1.25 -13.66
CA PRO A 101 -18.89 -1.36 -14.92
C PRO A 101 -19.80 -0.16 -15.22
N LYS A 102 -20.28 0.55 -14.17
CA LYS A 102 -21.20 1.69 -14.31
C LYS A 102 -20.51 2.97 -14.81
N PHE A 103 -19.19 3.02 -14.75
CA PHE A 103 -18.38 4.20 -15.08
C PHE A 103 -17.43 3.94 -16.26
N MET A 104 -17.69 2.89 -17.04
CA MET A 104 -16.96 2.60 -18.27
C MET A 104 -17.59 3.34 -19.45
N ASN A 105 -16.74 3.95 -20.25
CA ASN A 105 -17.12 4.56 -21.52
C ASN A 105 -17.13 3.49 -22.64
N PRO A 106 -17.84 3.74 -23.77
CA PRO A 106 -17.88 2.81 -24.90
C PRO A 106 -16.52 2.50 -25.52
N ASP A 107 -15.57 3.44 -25.43
CA ASP A 107 -14.18 3.30 -25.91
C ASP A 107 -13.27 2.53 -24.92
N SER A 108 -13.85 1.92 -23.88
CA SER A 108 -13.14 1.23 -22.81
C SER A 108 -12.28 2.11 -21.90
N THR A 109 -12.37 3.44 -22.01
CA THR A 109 -11.84 4.35 -20.99
C THR A 109 -12.79 4.41 -19.77
N MET A 110 -12.31 4.98 -18.66
CA MET A 110 -13.07 5.08 -17.42
C MET A 110 -13.29 6.53 -17.02
N ASN A 111 -14.51 6.88 -16.62
CA ASN A 111 -14.75 8.12 -15.88
C ASN A 111 -14.34 7.95 -14.41
N ALA A 112 -13.04 8.04 -14.16
CA ALA A 112 -12.46 7.75 -12.85
C ALA A 112 -12.93 8.72 -11.76
N LEU A 113 -13.14 9.99 -12.10
CA LEU A 113 -13.58 11.00 -11.14
C LEU A 113 -14.99 10.69 -10.61
N GLU A 114 -15.94 10.38 -11.51
CA GLU A 114 -17.30 10.01 -11.11
C GLU A 114 -17.33 8.70 -10.30
N LEU A 115 -16.49 7.73 -10.66
CA LEU A 115 -16.35 6.49 -9.88
C LEU A 115 -15.89 6.79 -8.45
N ILE A 116 -14.85 7.61 -8.28
CA ILE A 116 -14.30 7.98 -6.97
C ILE A 116 -15.36 8.74 -6.15
N ASN A 117 -16.08 9.67 -6.78
CA ASN A 117 -17.18 10.39 -6.15
C ASN A 117 -18.30 9.46 -5.69
N ALA A 118 -18.69 8.48 -6.53
CA ALA A 118 -19.71 7.49 -6.20
C ALA A 118 -19.27 6.58 -5.05
N TYR A 119 -18.02 6.12 -5.06
CA TYR A 119 -17.44 5.34 -3.97
C TYR A 119 -17.48 6.11 -2.65
N ASN A 120 -17.05 7.38 -2.66
CA ASN A 120 -17.02 8.23 -1.46
C ASN A 120 -18.42 8.58 -0.93
N LYS A 121 -19.43 8.69 -1.80
CA LYS A 121 -20.84 8.91 -1.38
C LYS A 121 -21.44 7.67 -0.73
N GLY A 122 -21.10 6.47 -1.20
CA GLY A 122 -21.62 5.20 -0.66
C GLY A 122 -20.85 4.66 0.54
N SER A 123 -19.66 5.19 0.84
CA SER A 123 -18.79 4.77 1.96
C SER A 123 -18.94 5.65 3.21
N ARG A 124 -19.89 6.60 3.21
CA ARG A 124 -20.24 7.48 4.34
C ARG A 124 -21.49 7.01 5.04
#